data_AF-A0A7Y9ZL44-F1
#
_entry.id   AF-A0A7Y9ZL44-F1
#
_cell.length_a   1.000
_cell.length_b   1.000
_cell.length_c   1.000
_cell.angle_alpha   90.00
_cell.angle_beta   90.00
_cell.angle_gamma   90.00
#
_symmetry.space_group_name_H-M   'P 1'
#
loop_
_entity.id
_entity.type
_entity.pdbx_description
1 polymer ?
#
loop_
_entity_poly.entity_id
_entity_poly.type
_entity_poly.pdbx_seq_one_letter_code
_entity_poly.pdbx_strand_id
1 'polypeptide(L)'
;MADLQDEVAAAERWFADHGLPYFVDDQRAAVARGLGRARLVPVFALAVLVGAAGGVAVGAVAGAGAAAGIGAGMTVAGVVLAAYAVATLRAWIVVGWAVRRTLRSFGLVLPLVTRALPLLLLFITFLFINTEVWQVAASLDGGVLWVTVLLFAAIAVGFLLTRLPEELDSVDDEVEAQQLIEACAGTPLEPAAREIAARVERVGAVDAEVGGLQKANLVLVLLVAQAVQVLLLALAVFVFFIVFGVVAMKPDVLELWLTHPVHPLRGPLGDAFGQTLSLELLRVSTFLAAFSGLYFTVYAVTDELYRKQFFSVVIRELERAVSARVAYRYMRDAQRDPDAA
;
A
#
# COMPACT_ATOMS: atom_id res chain seq x y z
N MET A 1 -24.24 1.84 32.28
CA MET A 1 -24.27 2.83 31.17
C MET A 1 -22.93 3.53 30.95
N ALA A 2 -22.29 4.13 31.97
CA ALA A 2 -20.96 4.73 31.80
C ALA A 2 -19.87 3.71 31.40
N ASP A 3 -19.90 2.51 32.00
CA ASP A 3 -18.96 1.41 31.71
C ASP A 3 -19.06 0.93 30.25
N LEU A 4 -20.28 0.65 29.76
CA LEU A 4 -20.55 0.30 28.36
C LEU A 4 -20.15 1.40 27.36
N GLN A 5 -20.26 2.68 27.72
CA GLN A 5 -19.78 3.78 26.88
C GLN A 5 -18.26 3.78 26.76
N ASP A 6 -17.55 3.55 27.86
CA ASP A 6 -16.09 3.45 27.88
C ASP A 6 -15.58 2.21 27.13
N GLU A 7 -16.27 1.08 27.26
CA GLU A 7 -15.98 -0.15 26.53
C GLU A 7 -16.17 0.01 25.01
N VAL A 8 -17.28 0.63 24.57
CA VAL A 8 -17.52 0.94 23.15
C VAL A 8 -16.43 1.90 22.62
N ALA A 9 -16.07 2.93 23.39
CA ALA A 9 -15.02 3.87 23.00
C ALA A 9 -13.63 3.20 22.93
N ALA A 10 -13.35 2.22 23.79
CA ALA A 10 -12.13 1.43 23.75
C ALA A 10 -12.09 0.51 22.51
N ALA A 11 -13.22 -0.12 22.16
CA ALA A 11 -13.36 -0.89 20.93
C ALA A 11 -13.15 -0.03 19.67
N GLU A 12 -13.74 1.17 19.61
CA GLU A 12 -13.57 2.10 18.48
C GLU A 12 -12.11 2.55 18.31
N ARG A 13 -11.41 2.83 19.43
CA ARG A 13 -9.97 3.12 19.42
C ARG A 13 -9.17 1.93 18.92
N TRP A 14 -9.51 0.72 19.37
CA TRP A 14 -8.86 -0.50 18.90
C TRP A 14 -9.00 -0.66 17.39
N PHE A 15 -10.19 -0.46 16.80
CA PHE A 15 -10.37 -0.51 15.34
C PHE A 15 -9.52 0.54 14.62
N ALA A 16 -9.49 1.78 15.11
CA ALA A 16 -8.67 2.84 14.50
C ALA A 16 -7.17 2.50 14.56
N ASP A 17 -6.71 1.98 15.69
CA ASP A 17 -5.31 1.58 15.87
C ASP A 17 -4.91 0.39 15.02
N HIS A 18 -5.87 -0.47 14.64
CA HIS A 18 -5.67 -1.63 13.78
C HIS A 18 -5.93 -1.36 12.29
N GLY A 19 -6.03 -0.10 11.89
CA GLY A 19 -6.24 0.28 10.50
C GLY A 19 -7.65 -0.01 10.00
N LEU A 20 -8.63 -0.24 10.88
CA LEU A 20 -10.02 -0.54 10.54
C LEU A 20 -11.00 0.64 10.79
N PRO A 21 -10.70 1.88 10.34
CA PRO A 21 -11.49 3.04 10.72
C PRO A 21 -12.95 2.96 10.27
N TYR A 22 -13.28 2.25 9.18
CA TYR A 22 -14.64 2.26 8.64
C TYR A 22 -15.58 1.28 9.36
N PHE A 23 -15.07 0.48 10.29
CA PHE A 23 -15.89 -0.33 11.18
C PHE A 23 -16.61 0.55 12.21
N VAL A 24 -16.01 1.69 12.56
CA VAL A 24 -16.62 2.73 13.40
C VAL A 24 -17.64 3.53 12.58
N ASP A 25 -18.89 3.57 13.05
CA ASP A 25 -20.02 4.21 12.34
C ASP A 25 -19.75 5.67 11.96
N ASP A 26 -19.24 6.48 12.90
CA ASP A 26 -19.02 7.91 12.68
C ASP A 26 -17.95 8.17 11.62
N GLN A 27 -16.90 7.36 11.63
CA GLN A 27 -15.83 7.42 10.64
C GLN A 27 -16.34 6.98 9.26
N ARG A 28 -17.12 5.89 9.20
CA ARG A 28 -17.77 5.43 7.96
C ARG A 28 -18.71 6.49 7.39
N ALA A 29 -19.50 7.16 8.23
CA ALA A 29 -20.39 8.23 7.82
C ALA A 29 -19.63 9.48 7.33
N ALA A 30 -18.47 9.79 7.91
CA ALA A 30 -17.60 10.86 7.42
C ALA A 30 -17.03 10.54 6.02
N VAL A 31 -16.55 9.31 5.81
CA VAL A 31 -16.04 8.83 4.51
C VAL A 31 -17.16 8.81 3.46
N ALA A 32 -18.35 8.30 3.81
CA ALA A 32 -19.51 8.27 2.92
C ALA A 32 -19.93 9.68 2.48
N ARG A 33 -19.92 10.67 3.40
CA ARG A 33 -20.18 12.07 3.07
C ARG A 33 -19.11 12.65 2.15
N GLY A 34 -17.85 12.29 2.34
CA GLY A 34 -16.74 12.72 1.49
C GLY A 34 -16.77 12.13 0.08
N LEU A 35 -17.22 10.87 -0.06
CA LEU A 35 -17.41 10.20 -1.33
C LEU A 35 -18.75 10.51 -2.01
N GLY A 36 -19.63 11.27 -1.35
CA GLY A 36 -20.89 11.70 -1.93
C GLY A 36 -20.69 12.60 -3.16
N ARG A 37 -21.53 12.43 -4.19
CA ARG A 37 -21.50 13.24 -5.43
C ARG A 37 -21.46 14.75 -5.15
N ALA A 38 -22.16 15.20 -4.10
CA ALA A 38 -22.20 16.59 -3.68
C ALA A 38 -20.83 17.18 -3.28
N ARG A 39 -19.88 16.36 -2.83
CA ARG A 39 -18.51 16.79 -2.52
C ARG A 39 -17.52 16.43 -3.62
N LEU A 40 -17.71 15.31 -4.31
CA LEU A 40 -16.83 14.91 -5.40
C LEU A 40 -16.87 15.88 -6.59
N VAL A 41 -18.05 16.37 -6.98
CA VAL A 41 -18.21 17.31 -8.10
C VAL A 41 -17.43 18.62 -7.88
N PRO A 42 -17.60 19.35 -6.76
CA PRO A 42 -16.85 20.59 -6.55
C PRO A 42 -15.35 20.34 -6.38
N VAL A 43 -14.94 19.21 -5.80
CA VAL A 43 -13.51 18.84 -5.69
C VAL A 43 -12.90 18.57 -7.06
N PHE A 44 -13.61 17.84 -7.93
CA PHE A 44 -13.16 17.60 -9.30
C PHE A 44 -13.08 18.91 -10.09
N ALA A 45 -14.09 19.78 -9.97
CA ALA A 45 -14.07 21.11 -10.58
C ALA A 45 -12.89 21.95 -10.07
N LEU A 46 -12.62 21.94 -8.77
CA LEU A 46 -11.46 22.61 -8.18
C LEU A 46 -10.15 22.03 -8.70
N ALA A 47 -10.02 20.71 -8.77
CA ALA A 47 -8.82 20.05 -9.29
C ALA A 47 -8.55 20.44 -10.75
N VAL A 48 -9.59 20.50 -11.60
CA VAL A 48 -9.49 20.96 -12.98
C VAL A 48 -9.10 22.44 -13.04
N LEU A 49 -9.70 23.30 -12.21
CA LEU A 49 -9.37 24.74 -12.18
C LEU A 49 -7.93 25.00 -11.74
N VAL A 50 -7.49 24.36 -10.65
CA VAL A 50 -6.13 24.51 -10.12
C VAL A 50 -5.12 23.87 -11.08
N GLY A 51 -5.46 22.73 -11.69
CA GLY A 51 -4.66 22.12 -12.74
C GLY A 51 -4.51 23.02 -13.97
N ALA A 52 -5.61 23.59 -14.47
CA ALA A 52 -5.57 24.52 -15.60
C ALA A 52 -4.72 25.76 -15.29
N ALA A 53 -4.86 26.34 -14.08
CA ALA A 53 -4.04 27.47 -13.64
C ALA A 53 -2.54 27.11 -13.58
N GLY A 54 -2.20 25.96 -12.99
CA GLY A 54 -0.82 25.46 -12.94
C GLY A 54 -0.25 25.19 -14.33
N GLY A 55 -1.06 24.63 -15.23
CA GLY A 55 -0.66 24.36 -16.61
C GLY A 55 -0.43 25.62 -17.43
N VAL A 56 -1.28 26.66 -17.27
CA VAL A 56 -1.07 27.97 -17.91
C VAL A 56 0.18 28.66 -17.37
N ALA A 57 0.42 28.58 -16.07
CA ALA A 57 1.63 29.14 -15.46
C ALA A 57 2.90 28.49 -16.03
N VAL A 58 2.94 27.16 -16.18
CA VAL A 58 4.11 26.47 -16.74
C VAL A 58 4.21 26.67 -18.25
N GLY A 59 3.11 26.52 -18.98
CA GLY A 59 3.12 26.54 -20.45
C GLY A 59 3.31 27.92 -21.06
N ALA A 60 2.64 28.95 -20.51
CA ALA A 60 2.67 30.30 -21.05
C ALA A 60 3.60 31.23 -20.26
N VAL A 61 3.52 31.24 -18.93
CA VAL A 61 4.29 32.21 -18.11
C VAL A 61 5.76 31.81 -18.00
N ALA A 62 6.05 30.51 -17.82
CA ALA A 62 7.43 30.00 -17.81
C ALA A 62 7.98 29.67 -19.21
N GLY A 63 7.18 29.83 -20.26
CA GLY A 63 7.60 29.64 -21.65
C GLY A 63 7.97 28.19 -22.02
N ALA A 64 7.57 27.20 -21.23
CA ALA A 64 7.94 25.79 -21.44
C ALA A 64 7.15 25.09 -22.57
N GLY A 65 6.18 25.80 -23.18
CA GLY A 65 5.36 25.30 -24.28
C GLY A 65 4.12 24.51 -23.83
N ALA A 66 3.22 24.28 -24.78
CA ALA A 66 1.89 23.70 -24.50
C ALA A 66 1.96 22.29 -23.90
N ALA A 67 2.89 21.45 -24.36
CA ALA A 67 3.05 20.09 -23.86
C ALA A 67 3.47 20.06 -22.38
N ALA A 68 4.44 20.89 -21.98
CA ALA A 68 4.87 21.02 -20.59
C ALA A 68 3.75 21.61 -19.70
N GLY A 69 2.99 22.58 -20.22
CA GLY A 69 1.83 23.13 -19.53
C GLY A 69 0.73 22.09 -19.27
N ILE A 70 0.39 21.26 -20.27
CA ILE A 70 -0.59 20.17 -20.11
C ILE A 70 -0.11 19.17 -19.06
N GLY A 71 1.15 18.73 -19.15
CA GLY A 71 1.74 17.80 -18.18
C GLY A 71 1.67 18.34 -16.75
N ALA A 72 2.14 19.57 -16.54
CA ALA A 72 2.09 20.21 -15.23
C ALA A 72 0.65 20.36 -14.69
N GLY A 73 -0.29 20.75 -15.55
CA GLY A 73 -1.69 20.89 -15.14
C GLY A 73 -2.34 19.56 -14.75
N MET A 74 -2.06 18.49 -15.49
CA MET A 74 -2.50 17.13 -15.14
C MET A 74 -1.88 16.65 -13.83
N THR A 75 -0.59 16.91 -13.61
CA THR A 75 0.08 16.56 -12.35
C THR A 75 -0.54 17.29 -11.17
N VAL A 76 -0.75 18.61 -11.29
CA VAL A 76 -1.37 19.42 -10.24
C VAL A 76 -2.79 18.94 -9.92
N ALA A 77 -3.61 18.70 -10.95
CA ALA A 77 -4.96 18.16 -10.77
C ALA A 77 -4.92 16.77 -10.10
N GLY A 78 -4.03 15.89 -10.54
CA GLY A 78 -3.81 14.58 -9.96
C GLY A 78 -3.41 14.64 -8.48
N VAL A 79 -2.52 15.56 -8.11
CA VAL A 79 -2.09 15.79 -6.72
C VAL A 79 -3.26 16.26 -5.86
N VAL A 80 -4.09 17.19 -6.34
CA VAL A 80 -5.28 17.66 -5.61
C VAL A 80 -6.26 16.50 -5.36
N LEU A 81 -6.54 15.70 -6.39
CA LEU A 81 -7.43 14.55 -6.28
C LEU A 81 -6.86 13.48 -5.35
N ALA A 82 -5.56 13.19 -5.44
CA ALA A 82 -4.87 12.25 -4.57
C ALA A 82 -4.87 12.72 -3.11
N ALA A 83 -4.57 14.01 -2.86
CA ALA A 83 -4.62 14.60 -1.53
C ALA A 83 -6.03 14.53 -0.94
N TYR A 84 -7.06 14.83 -1.74
CA TYR A 84 -8.46 14.69 -1.32
C TYR A 84 -8.83 13.23 -1.04
N ALA A 85 -8.39 12.29 -1.86
CA ALA A 85 -8.63 10.86 -1.65
C ALA A 85 -7.97 10.39 -0.35
N VAL A 86 -6.70 10.74 -0.11
CA VAL A 86 -5.99 10.46 1.15
C VAL A 86 -6.72 11.06 2.34
N ALA A 87 -7.15 12.34 2.23
CA ALA A 87 -7.90 13.07 3.24
C ALA A 87 -9.23 12.38 3.58
N THR A 88 -9.99 12.04 2.55
CA THR A 88 -11.36 11.51 2.65
C THR A 88 -11.37 10.06 3.12
N LEU A 89 -10.47 9.22 2.59
CA LEU A 89 -10.34 7.83 2.95
C LEU A 89 -9.62 7.64 4.29
N ARG A 90 -9.13 8.71 4.91
CA ARG A 90 -8.33 8.63 6.14
C ARG A 90 -7.13 7.69 5.99
N ALA A 91 -6.53 7.67 4.82
CA ALA A 91 -5.51 6.69 4.45
C ALA A 91 -4.28 6.73 5.37
N TRP A 92 -4.00 7.87 6.02
CA TRP A 92 -2.92 7.97 7.00
C TRP A 92 -3.09 7.05 8.21
N ILE A 93 -4.32 6.73 8.63
CA ILE A 93 -4.58 5.79 9.73
C ILE A 93 -4.14 4.39 9.31
N VAL A 94 -4.57 3.98 8.12
CA VAL A 94 -4.25 2.67 7.54
C VAL A 94 -2.77 2.55 7.24
N VAL A 95 -2.16 3.55 6.60
CA VAL A 95 -0.72 3.61 6.32
C VAL A 95 0.09 3.61 7.60
N GLY A 96 -0.29 4.40 8.61
CA GLY A 96 0.40 4.45 9.90
C GLY A 96 0.33 3.12 10.65
N TRP A 97 -0.81 2.42 10.60
CA TRP A 97 -0.92 1.06 11.10
C TRP A 97 -0.03 0.09 10.32
N ALA A 98 -0.12 0.09 8.99
CA ALA A 98 0.61 -0.83 8.13
C ALA A 98 2.12 -0.68 8.33
N VAL A 99 2.62 0.56 8.33
CA VAL A 99 4.05 0.84 8.57
C VAL A 99 4.46 0.36 9.97
N ARG A 100 3.75 0.73 11.05
CA ARG A 100 4.09 0.27 12.41
C ARG A 100 4.10 -1.25 12.52
N ARG A 101 3.14 -1.91 11.88
CA ARG A 101 3.06 -3.36 11.82
C ARG A 101 4.27 -3.93 11.08
N THR A 102 4.57 -3.44 9.90
CA THR A 102 5.72 -3.87 9.11
C THR A 102 7.03 -3.70 9.88
N LEU A 103 7.21 -2.58 10.60
CA LEU A 103 8.38 -2.36 11.46
C LEU A 103 8.42 -3.34 12.65
N ARG A 104 7.28 -3.69 13.25
CA ARG A 104 7.24 -4.78 14.26
C ARG A 104 7.54 -6.15 13.65
N SER A 105 7.23 -6.31 12.36
CA SER A 105 7.43 -7.51 11.57
C SER A 105 8.79 -7.55 10.86
N PHE A 106 9.81 -6.77 11.25
CA PHE A 106 11.14 -6.83 10.60
C PHE A 106 11.74 -8.25 10.55
N GLY A 107 11.43 -9.11 11.53
CA GLY A 107 11.80 -10.53 11.50
C GLY A 107 11.21 -11.34 10.35
N LEU A 108 10.12 -10.86 9.72
CA LEU A 108 9.42 -11.47 8.59
C LEU A 108 9.91 -10.98 7.22
N VAL A 109 10.77 -9.96 7.16
CA VAL A 109 11.42 -9.52 5.91
C VAL A 109 12.54 -10.49 5.51
N LEU A 110 13.20 -11.11 6.50
CA LEU A 110 14.31 -12.03 6.28
C LEU A 110 13.91 -13.29 5.47
N PRO A 111 12.78 -13.97 5.75
CA PRO A 111 12.30 -15.09 4.93
C PRO A 111 11.95 -14.71 3.48
N LEU A 112 11.44 -13.49 3.26
CA LEU A 112 11.14 -12.97 1.92
C LEU A 112 12.41 -12.83 1.08
N VAL A 113 13.45 -12.22 1.67
CA VAL A 113 14.76 -12.00 1.05
C VAL A 113 15.50 -13.32 0.78
N THR A 114 15.34 -14.34 1.61
CA THR A 114 16.07 -15.60 1.42
C THR A 114 15.37 -16.57 0.47
N ARG A 115 14.05 -16.45 0.27
CA ARG A 115 13.27 -17.45 -0.46
C ARG A 115 12.87 -17.05 -1.88
N ALA A 116 12.44 -15.80 -2.07
CA ALA A 116 11.99 -15.31 -3.38
C ALA A 116 13.11 -14.58 -4.13
N LEU A 117 13.98 -13.89 -3.39
CA LEU A 117 15.01 -13.04 -3.94
C LEU A 117 16.07 -13.77 -4.78
N PRO A 118 16.56 -15.00 -4.45
CA PRO A 118 17.73 -15.55 -5.13
C PRO A 118 17.55 -15.78 -6.64
N LEU A 119 16.40 -16.32 -7.04
CA LEU A 119 16.12 -16.60 -8.45
C LEU A 119 15.87 -15.31 -9.24
N LEU A 120 15.12 -14.38 -8.63
CA LEU A 120 14.92 -13.03 -9.14
C LEU A 120 16.30 -12.36 -9.32
N LEU A 121 17.08 -12.24 -8.24
CA LEU A 121 18.41 -11.63 -8.22
C LEU A 121 19.32 -12.21 -9.29
N LEU A 122 19.34 -13.52 -9.51
CA LEU A 122 20.16 -14.10 -10.57
C LEU A 122 19.81 -13.49 -11.93
N PHE A 123 18.51 -13.46 -12.27
CA PHE A 123 18.04 -12.91 -13.53
C PHE A 123 18.31 -11.40 -13.66
N ILE A 124 17.91 -10.60 -12.67
CA ILE A 124 18.13 -9.14 -12.72
C ILE A 124 19.60 -8.75 -12.51
N THR A 125 20.43 -9.57 -11.89
CA THR A 125 21.89 -9.34 -11.85
C THR A 125 22.50 -9.56 -13.22
N PHE A 126 22.06 -10.61 -13.94
CA PHE A 126 22.46 -10.80 -15.33
C PHE A 126 22.01 -9.63 -16.22
N LEU A 127 20.78 -9.15 -15.98
CA LEU A 127 20.23 -7.98 -16.66
C LEU A 127 20.99 -6.68 -16.28
N PHE A 128 21.44 -6.55 -15.02
CA PHE A 128 22.22 -5.42 -14.54
C PHE A 128 23.61 -5.34 -15.19
N ILE A 129 24.27 -6.47 -15.45
CA ILE A 129 25.57 -6.49 -16.15
C ILE A 129 25.44 -6.43 -17.68
N ASN A 130 24.26 -6.09 -18.20
CA ASN A 130 24.02 -5.97 -19.63
C ASN A 130 24.06 -4.50 -20.09
N THR A 131 24.80 -4.24 -21.17
CA THR A 131 25.00 -2.89 -21.74
C THR A 131 23.69 -2.22 -22.14
N GLU A 132 22.75 -2.94 -22.73
CA GLU A 132 21.49 -2.38 -23.26
C GLU A 132 20.64 -1.75 -22.14
N VAL A 133 20.63 -2.39 -20.97
CA VAL A 133 19.87 -1.93 -19.80
C VAL A 133 20.45 -0.63 -19.28
N TRP A 134 21.78 -0.52 -19.24
CA TRP A 134 22.46 0.70 -18.85
C TRP A 134 22.18 1.84 -19.82
N GLN A 135 22.25 1.59 -21.12
CA GLN A 135 21.96 2.61 -22.13
C GLN A 135 20.52 3.12 -22.02
N VAL A 136 19.54 2.22 -21.91
CA VAL A 136 18.14 2.61 -21.75
C VAL A 136 17.94 3.39 -20.46
N ALA A 137 18.35 2.85 -19.31
CA ALA A 137 18.07 3.48 -18.02
C ALA A 137 18.87 4.78 -17.80
N ALA A 138 20.09 4.90 -18.31
CA ALA A 138 20.88 6.13 -18.22
C ALA A 138 20.32 7.23 -19.13
N SER A 139 19.74 6.87 -20.28
CA SER A 139 19.08 7.82 -21.19
C SER A 139 17.79 8.42 -20.63
N LEU A 140 17.19 7.79 -19.61
CA LEU A 140 16.00 8.31 -18.95
C LEU A 140 16.37 9.56 -18.13
N ASP A 141 15.90 10.71 -18.57
CA ASP A 141 15.86 11.90 -17.74
C ASP A 141 15.11 11.62 -16.43
N GLY A 142 15.49 12.31 -15.35
CA GLY A 142 14.93 12.05 -14.02
C GLY A 142 13.39 12.12 -13.96
N GLY A 143 12.78 12.97 -14.78
CA GLY A 143 11.32 13.04 -14.92
C GLY A 143 10.72 11.80 -15.60
N VAL A 144 11.32 11.33 -16.70
CA VAL A 144 10.84 10.14 -17.44
C VAL A 144 11.02 8.89 -16.59
N LEU A 145 12.14 8.75 -15.88
CA LEU A 145 12.35 7.66 -14.92
C LEU A 145 11.23 7.61 -13.89
N TRP A 146 10.85 8.76 -13.33
CA TRP A 146 9.76 8.81 -12.36
C TRP A 146 8.42 8.43 -13.00
N VAL A 147 8.10 8.89 -14.21
CA VAL A 147 6.89 8.45 -14.92
C VAL A 147 6.89 6.93 -15.12
N THR A 148 8.01 6.32 -15.48
CA THR A 148 8.15 4.87 -15.62
C THR A 148 7.93 4.13 -14.31
N VAL A 149 8.53 4.60 -13.20
CA VAL A 149 8.33 4.00 -11.88
C VAL A 149 6.87 4.12 -11.44
N LEU A 150 6.23 5.27 -11.67
CA LEU A 150 4.80 5.47 -11.40
C LEU A 150 3.93 4.56 -12.26
N LEU A 151 4.28 4.34 -13.53
CA LEU A 151 3.59 3.40 -14.41
C LEU A 151 3.67 1.97 -13.85
N PHE A 152 4.85 1.51 -13.45
CA PHE A 152 5.02 0.20 -12.81
C PHE A 152 4.22 0.10 -11.51
N ALA A 153 4.26 1.13 -10.67
CA ALA A 153 3.48 1.18 -9.44
C ALA A 153 1.97 1.17 -9.71
N ALA A 154 1.49 1.90 -10.73
CA ALA A 154 0.08 1.94 -11.11
C ALA A 154 -0.41 0.59 -11.63
N ILE A 155 0.40 -0.10 -12.45
CA ILE A 155 0.08 -1.46 -12.92
C ILE A 155 0.06 -2.43 -11.74
N ALA A 156 1.06 -2.38 -10.85
CA ALA A 156 1.11 -3.22 -9.66
C ALA A 156 -0.12 -3.01 -8.76
N VAL A 157 -0.47 -1.75 -8.47
CA VAL A 157 -1.65 -1.38 -7.67
C VAL A 157 -2.93 -1.84 -8.37
N GLY A 158 -3.06 -1.63 -9.68
CA GLY A 158 -4.22 -2.08 -10.45
C GLY A 158 -4.42 -3.60 -10.36
N PHE A 159 -3.33 -4.36 -10.48
CA PHE A 159 -3.35 -5.81 -10.37
C PHE A 159 -3.77 -6.29 -8.97
N LEU A 160 -3.25 -5.65 -7.92
CA LEU A 160 -3.68 -5.91 -6.56
C LEU A 160 -5.17 -5.58 -6.37
N LEU A 161 -5.63 -4.42 -6.84
CA LEU A 161 -7.02 -4.00 -6.71
C LEU A 161 -8.01 -4.95 -7.40
N THR A 162 -7.61 -5.62 -8.48
CA THR A 162 -8.46 -6.62 -9.14
C THR A 162 -8.49 -7.96 -8.40
N ARG A 163 -7.40 -8.35 -7.73
CA ARG A 163 -7.26 -9.67 -7.12
C ARG A 163 -7.65 -9.75 -5.65
N LEU A 164 -7.35 -8.70 -4.88
CA LEU A 164 -7.65 -8.67 -3.45
C LEU A 164 -9.15 -8.85 -3.12
N PRO A 165 -10.11 -8.29 -3.89
CA PRO A 165 -11.53 -8.49 -3.62
C PRO A 165 -12.02 -9.91 -3.89
N GLU A 166 -11.49 -10.57 -4.92
CA GLU A 166 -11.87 -11.95 -5.27
C GLU A 166 -11.48 -12.94 -4.18
N GLU A 167 -10.33 -12.71 -3.53
CA GLU A 167 -9.88 -13.51 -2.39
C GLU A 167 -10.59 -13.16 -1.08
N LEU A 168 -11.25 -12.00 -1.01
CA LEU A 168 -12.10 -11.64 0.11
C LEU A 168 -13.46 -12.34 0.02
N ASP A 169 -13.99 -12.46 -1.20
CA ASP A 169 -15.26 -13.15 -1.47
C ASP A 169 -15.17 -14.68 -1.28
N SER A 170 -13.97 -15.25 -1.22
CA SER A 170 -13.76 -16.68 -0.95
C SER A 170 -13.72 -17.03 0.54
N VAL A 171 -13.69 -16.03 1.43
CA VAL A 171 -13.65 -16.17 2.91
C VAL A 171 -15.04 -15.99 3.52
N ASP A 172 -16.08 -15.88 2.70
CA ASP A 172 -17.44 -15.63 3.15
C ASP A 172 -18.13 -16.96 3.47
N ASP A 173 -17.80 -17.55 4.63
CA ASP A 173 -18.57 -18.64 5.22
C ASP A 173 -18.39 -18.68 6.76
N GLU A 174 -19.50 -18.50 7.48
CA GLU A 174 -19.78 -18.84 8.88
C GLU A 174 -18.68 -18.59 9.96
N VAL A 175 -18.88 -17.59 10.82
CA VAL A 175 -18.05 -17.41 12.03
C VAL A 175 -18.58 -18.32 13.15
N GLU A 176 -17.81 -19.36 13.49
CA GLU A 176 -18.10 -20.21 14.65
C GLU A 176 -17.88 -19.45 15.98
N ALA A 177 -18.68 -19.76 16.99
CA ALA A 177 -18.60 -19.11 18.31
C ALA A 177 -17.21 -19.24 18.97
N GLN A 178 -16.52 -20.36 18.75
CA GLN A 178 -15.16 -20.57 19.26
C GLN A 178 -14.13 -19.69 18.54
N GLN A 179 -14.27 -19.54 17.22
CA GLN A 179 -13.42 -18.67 16.40
C GLN A 179 -13.59 -17.20 16.79
N LEU A 180 -14.81 -16.78 17.17
CA LEU A 180 -15.11 -15.44 17.68
C LEU A 180 -14.33 -15.13 18.96
N ILE A 181 -14.28 -16.08 19.91
CA ILE A 181 -13.53 -15.91 21.17
C ILE A 181 -12.03 -15.84 20.88
N GLU A 182 -11.50 -16.76 20.07
CA GLU A 182 -10.08 -16.82 19.74
C GLU A 182 -9.62 -15.55 18.99
N ALA A 183 -10.45 -15.04 18.08
CA ALA A 183 -10.22 -13.79 17.38
C ALA A 183 -10.21 -12.57 18.33
N CYS A 184 -11.14 -12.53 19.29
CA CYS A 184 -11.29 -11.40 20.21
C CYS A 184 -10.38 -11.50 21.45
N ALA A 185 -9.66 -12.60 21.65
CA ALA A 185 -8.77 -12.80 22.79
C ALA A 185 -7.72 -11.68 22.90
N GLY A 186 -7.59 -11.11 24.11
CA GLY A 186 -6.69 -10.01 24.42
C GLY A 186 -7.11 -8.65 23.83
N THR A 187 -8.34 -8.53 23.35
CA THR A 187 -8.91 -7.26 22.84
C THR A 187 -10.01 -6.75 23.77
N PRO A 188 -10.36 -5.44 23.73
CA PRO A 188 -11.50 -4.90 24.47
C PRO A 188 -12.85 -5.56 24.13
N LEU A 189 -12.92 -6.30 23.03
CA LEU A 189 -14.12 -6.98 22.53
C LEU A 189 -14.29 -8.39 23.10
N GLU A 190 -13.30 -8.91 23.82
CA GLU A 190 -13.31 -10.27 24.39
C GLU A 190 -14.53 -10.55 25.30
N PRO A 191 -14.95 -9.63 26.20
CA PRO A 191 -16.11 -9.87 27.07
C PRO A 191 -17.40 -10.07 26.26
N ALA A 192 -17.64 -9.20 25.27
CA ALA A 192 -18.80 -9.27 24.38
C ALA A 192 -18.76 -10.54 23.50
N ALA A 193 -17.59 -10.91 22.99
CA ALA A 193 -17.41 -12.15 22.23
C ALA A 193 -17.78 -13.40 23.04
N ARG A 194 -17.37 -13.46 24.32
CA ARG A 194 -17.72 -14.56 25.22
C ARG A 194 -19.22 -14.61 25.53
N GLU A 195 -19.86 -13.45 25.69
CA GLU A 195 -21.29 -13.37 25.95
C GLU A 195 -22.12 -13.87 24.76
N ILE A 196 -21.74 -13.50 23.54
CA ILE A 196 -22.38 -13.99 22.31
C ILE A 196 -22.18 -15.50 22.17
N ALA A 197 -20.95 -15.98 22.34
CA ALA A 197 -20.61 -17.41 22.24
C ALA A 197 -21.31 -18.28 23.30
N ALA A 198 -21.67 -17.70 24.46
CA ALA A 198 -22.45 -18.38 25.48
C ALA A 198 -23.94 -18.52 25.13
N ARG A 199 -24.46 -17.66 24.23
CA ARG A 199 -25.88 -17.60 23.86
C ARG A 199 -26.18 -18.33 22.55
N VAL A 200 -25.22 -18.37 21.62
CA VAL A 200 -25.42 -18.94 20.29
C VAL A 200 -24.18 -19.74 19.86
N GLU A 201 -24.41 -20.96 19.36
CA GLU A 201 -23.34 -21.85 18.88
C GLU A 201 -22.81 -21.44 17.50
N ARG A 202 -23.65 -20.76 16.69
CA ARG A 202 -23.31 -20.20 15.37
C ARG A 202 -23.89 -18.80 15.22
N VAL A 203 -23.03 -17.79 15.04
CA VAL A 203 -23.48 -16.44 14.71
C VAL A 203 -23.86 -16.44 13.22
N GLY A 204 -25.16 -16.34 12.92
CA GLY A 204 -25.67 -16.47 11.55
C GLY A 204 -25.05 -15.48 10.56
N ALA A 205 -24.94 -15.91 9.28
CA ALA A 205 -24.27 -15.20 8.18
C ALA A 205 -24.75 -13.74 7.94
N VAL A 206 -25.99 -13.40 8.32
CA VAL A 206 -26.62 -12.10 8.01
C VAL A 206 -25.99 -10.92 8.76
N ASP A 207 -25.41 -11.13 9.94
CA ASP A 207 -24.71 -10.07 10.70
C ASP A 207 -23.21 -9.98 10.38
N ALA A 208 -22.67 -11.01 9.71
CA ALA A 208 -21.26 -11.10 9.33
C ALA A 208 -20.96 -10.42 7.97
N GLU A 209 -21.94 -10.35 7.05
CA GLU A 209 -21.74 -9.79 5.71
C GLU A 209 -21.15 -8.37 5.74
N VAL A 210 -19.93 -8.24 5.21
CA VAL A 210 -19.20 -6.97 5.14
C VAL A 210 -19.54 -6.25 3.85
N GLY A 211 -20.54 -5.37 3.90
CA GLY A 211 -21.01 -4.62 2.73
C GLY A 211 -20.30 -3.27 2.51
N GLY A 212 -20.17 -2.88 1.24
CA GLY A 212 -19.88 -1.51 0.82
C GLY A 212 -18.53 -0.96 1.32
N LEU A 213 -18.56 0.13 2.09
CA LEU A 213 -17.36 0.80 2.57
C LEU A 213 -16.53 -0.08 3.52
N GLN A 214 -17.15 -0.99 4.28
CA GLN A 214 -16.39 -1.85 5.19
C GLN A 214 -15.52 -2.85 4.41
N LYS A 215 -16.05 -3.42 3.32
CA LYS A 215 -15.28 -4.26 2.38
C LYS A 215 -14.16 -3.46 1.74
N ALA A 216 -14.47 -2.24 1.29
CA ALA A 216 -13.47 -1.33 0.75
C ALA A 216 -12.36 -1.02 1.76
N ASN A 217 -12.67 -0.92 3.05
CA ASN A 217 -11.67 -0.73 4.10
C ASN A 217 -10.75 -1.94 4.22
N LEU A 218 -11.31 -3.16 4.28
CA LEU A 218 -10.53 -4.40 4.34
C LEU A 218 -9.62 -4.56 3.13
N VAL A 219 -10.10 -4.19 1.93
CA VAL A 219 -9.28 -4.15 0.71
C VAL A 219 -8.20 -3.07 0.82
N LEU A 220 -8.49 -1.89 1.39
CA LEU A 220 -7.58 -0.74 1.48
C LEU A 220 -6.44 -1.00 2.49
N VAL A 221 -6.77 -1.29 3.76
CA VAL A 221 -6.36 -2.58 4.35
C VAL A 221 -5.14 -3.30 3.79
N LEU A 222 -5.50 -4.39 3.14
CA LEU A 222 -4.66 -5.36 2.50
C LEU A 222 -3.79 -4.75 1.39
N LEU A 223 -4.33 -3.82 0.60
CA LEU A 223 -3.60 -3.12 -0.45
C LEU A 223 -2.40 -2.35 0.13
N VAL A 224 -2.61 -1.59 1.21
CA VAL A 224 -1.55 -0.81 1.85
C VAL A 224 -0.51 -1.73 2.47
N ALA A 225 -0.94 -2.79 3.17
CA ALA A 225 -0.03 -3.79 3.73
C ALA A 225 0.85 -4.43 2.64
N GLN A 226 0.25 -4.83 1.52
CA GLN A 226 0.94 -5.42 0.37
C GLN A 226 1.87 -4.41 -0.30
N ALA A 227 1.42 -3.18 -0.52
CA ALA A 227 2.23 -2.13 -1.13
C ALA A 227 3.48 -1.83 -0.31
N VAL A 228 3.37 -1.83 1.03
CA VAL A 228 4.53 -1.67 1.92
C VAL A 228 5.51 -2.83 1.75
N GLN A 229 5.04 -4.08 1.65
CA GLN A 229 5.92 -5.23 1.40
C GLN A 229 6.64 -5.15 0.05
N VAL A 230 5.92 -4.81 -1.02
CA VAL A 230 6.49 -4.61 -2.35
C VAL A 230 7.53 -3.49 -2.34
N LEU A 231 7.24 -2.39 -1.62
CA LEU A 231 8.18 -1.28 -1.47
C LEU A 231 9.45 -1.70 -0.72
N LEU A 232 9.32 -2.45 0.37
CA LEU A 232 10.48 -2.97 1.10
C LEU A 232 11.35 -3.89 0.24
N LEU A 233 10.72 -4.75 -0.56
CA LEU A 233 11.41 -5.61 -1.50
C LEU A 233 12.15 -4.79 -2.56
N ALA A 234 11.46 -3.84 -3.19
CA ALA A 234 12.07 -2.95 -4.18
C ALA A 234 13.24 -2.18 -3.57
N LEU A 235 13.12 -1.69 -2.34
CA LEU A 235 14.19 -1.02 -1.61
C LEU A 235 15.38 -1.96 -1.33
N ALA A 236 15.13 -3.21 -0.94
CA ALA A 236 16.19 -4.19 -0.72
C ALA A 236 16.95 -4.49 -2.03
N VAL A 237 16.23 -4.67 -3.14
CA VAL A 237 16.82 -4.86 -4.48
C VAL A 237 17.59 -3.62 -4.92
N PHE A 238 17.05 -2.42 -4.67
CA PHE A 238 17.73 -1.16 -4.94
C PHE A 238 19.06 -1.07 -4.19
N VAL A 239 19.05 -1.28 -2.87
CA VAL A 239 20.26 -1.25 -2.04
C VAL A 239 21.26 -2.30 -2.50
N PHE A 240 20.79 -3.51 -2.83
CA PHE A 240 21.64 -4.55 -3.39
C PHE A 240 22.35 -4.09 -4.67
N PHE A 241 21.63 -3.50 -5.64
CA PHE A 241 22.24 -3.04 -6.89
C PHE A 241 23.18 -1.85 -6.72
N ILE A 242 22.91 -0.96 -5.76
CA ILE A 242 23.86 0.11 -5.41
C ILE A 242 25.16 -0.50 -4.88
N VAL A 243 25.08 -1.40 -3.90
CA VAL A 243 26.26 -2.05 -3.30
C VAL A 243 27.01 -2.89 -4.35
N PHE A 244 26.28 -3.71 -5.10
CA PHE A 244 26.84 -4.54 -6.15
C PHE A 244 27.48 -3.70 -7.26
N GLY A 245 26.82 -2.63 -7.70
CA GLY A 245 27.31 -1.72 -8.73
C GLY A 245 28.61 -1.03 -8.33
N VAL A 246 28.69 -0.51 -7.10
CA VAL A 246 29.91 0.12 -6.57
C VAL A 246 31.10 -0.85 -6.56
N VAL A 247 30.86 -2.15 -6.31
CA VAL A 247 31.92 -3.17 -6.22
C VAL A 247 32.29 -3.73 -7.60
N ALA A 248 31.31 -4.01 -8.45
CA ALA A 248 31.50 -4.75 -9.70
C ALA A 248 31.70 -3.84 -10.92
N MET A 249 31.07 -2.66 -10.95
CA MET A 249 31.04 -1.79 -12.14
C MET A 249 32.13 -0.73 -12.06
N LYS A 250 33.20 -0.94 -12.85
CA LYS A 250 34.30 0.02 -12.95
C LYS A 250 33.87 1.21 -13.83
N PRO A 251 34.28 2.45 -13.50
CA PRO A 251 33.98 3.64 -14.30
C PRO A 251 34.36 3.47 -15.78
N ASP A 252 35.55 2.95 -16.07
CA ASP A 252 36.03 2.74 -17.45
C ASP A 252 35.10 1.86 -18.30
N VAL A 253 34.47 0.85 -17.69
CA VAL A 253 33.52 -0.05 -18.38
C VAL A 253 32.22 0.69 -18.66
N LEU A 254 31.74 1.48 -17.69
CA LEU A 254 30.53 2.26 -17.83
C LEU A 254 30.70 3.35 -18.90
N GLU A 255 31.84 4.03 -18.95
CA GLU A 255 32.13 5.03 -19.98
C GLU A 255 32.17 4.43 -21.38
N LEU A 256 32.71 3.21 -21.51
CA LEU A 256 32.69 2.47 -22.78
C LEU A 256 31.26 2.11 -23.22
N TRP A 257 30.42 1.69 -22.28
CA TRP A 257 29.04 1.29 -22.55
C TRP A 257 28.13 2.47 -22.88
N LEU A 258 28.30 3.57 -22.15
CA LEU A 258 27.46 4.75 -22.23
C LEU A 258 27.94 5.75 -23.28
N THR A 259 29.17 5.62 -23.77
CA THR A 259 29.81 6.52 -24.73
C THR A 259 29.94 7.97 -24.23
N HIS A 260 29.87 8.16 -22.91
CA HIS A 260 30.07 9.45 -22.23
C HIS A 260 30.66 9.22 -20.82
N PRO A 261 31.32 10.23 -20.22
CA PRO A 261 31.80 10.14 -18.84
C PRO A 261 30.66 9.89 -17.87
N VAL A 262 30.90 9.09 -16.82
CA VAL A 262 29.93 8.90 -15.73
C VAL A 262 29.78 10.18 -14.92
N HIS A 263 28.60 10.43 -14.36
CA HIS A 263 28.34 11.62 -13.53
C HIS A 263 28.36 11.24 -12.05
N PRO A 264 29.45 11.53 -11.30
CA PRO A 264 29.52 11.18 -9.89
C PRO A 264 28.45 11.92 -9.07
N LEU A 265 27.94 11.26 -8.04
CA LEU A 265 26.99 11.88 -7.13
C LEU A 265 27.67 13.05 -6.38
N ARG A 266 26.97 14.16 -6.20
CA ARG A 266 27.47 15.27 -5.36
C ARG A 266 27.08 15.04 -3.90
N GLY A 267 28.01 15.28 -2.97
CA GLY A 267 27.80 15.20 -1.53
C GLY A 267 28.70 14.17 -0.84
N PRO A 268 28.61 14.02 0.49
CA PRO A 268 29.59 13.29 1.30
C PRO A 268 29.73 11.80 0.93
N LEU A 269 28.64 11.16 0.48
CA LEU A 269 28.68 9.79 -0.03
C LEU A 269 29.33 9.71 -1.41
N GLY A 270 29.04 10.67 -2.29
CA GLY A 270 29.68 10.73 -3.61
C GLY A 270 31.18 11.01 -3.52
N ASP A 271 31.60 11.87 -2.59
CA ASP A 271 33.01 12.15 -2.35
C ASP A 271 33.76 10.92 -1.79
N ALA A 272 33.09 10.10 -0.98
CA ALA A 272 33.67 8.88 -0.40
C ALA A 272 33.84 7.74 -1.42
N PHE A 273 32.88 7.58 -2.34
CA PHE A 273 32.90 6.51 -3.36
C PHE A 273 33.42 6.98 -4.73
N GLY A 274 33.68 8.27 -4.90
CA GLY A 274 34.20 8.86 -6.13
C GLY A 274 33.31 8.58 -7.35
N GLN A 275 33.94 8.18 -8.45
CA GLN A 275 33.25 7.90 -9.72
C GLN A 275 32.42 6.60 -9.72
N THR A 276 32.58 5.73 -8.71
CA THR A 276 31.83 4.45 -8.65
C THR A 276 30.37 4.65 -8.25
N LEU A 277 30.06 5.71 -7.48
CA LEU A 277 28.69 6.07 -7.13
C LEU A 277 28.21 7.20 -8.04
N SER A 278 27.59 6.82 -9.16
CA SER A 278 27.14 7.75 -10.20
C SER A 278 25.62 7.92 -10.29
N LEU A 279 25.18 8.97 -10.98
CA LEU A 279 23.77 9.18 -11.31
C LEU A 279 23.21 8.06 -12.18
N GLU A 280 24.01 7.51 -13.09
CA GLU A 280 23.63 6.39 -13.95
C GLU A 280 23.37 5.14 -13.13
N LEU A 281 24.24 4.85 -12.14
CA LEU A 281 24.03 3.74 -11.22
C LEU A 281 22.73 3.90 -10.42
N LEU A 282 22.40 5.11 -9.96
CA LEU A 282 21.12 5.39 -9.30
C LEU A 282 19.93 5.16 -10.23
N ARG A 283 20.00 5.63 -11.49
CA ARG A 283 18.91 5.47 -12.47
C ARG A 283 18.66 4.01 -12.79
N VAL A 284 19.71 3.25 -13.11
CA VAL A 284 19.65 1.82 -13.42
C VAL A 284 19.12 1.04 -12.22
N SER A 285 19.66 1.29 -11.02
CA SER A 285 19.23 0.60 -9.80
C SER A 285 17.76 0.91 -9.46
N THR A 286 17.32 2.16 -9.65
CA THR A 286 15.92 2.57 -9.43
C THR A 286 14.99 1.89 -10.43
N PHE A 287 15.36 1.88 -11.71
CA PHE A 287 14.58 1.25 -12.77
C PHE A 287 14.40 -0.25 -12.50
N LEU A 288 15.49 -0.96 -12.19
CA LEU A 288 15.45 -2.39 -11.92
C LEU A 288 14.73 -2.72 -10.61
N ALA A 289 14.88 -1.90 -9.58
CA ALA A 289 14.14 -2.07 -8.32
C ALA A 289 12.62 -1.92 -8.54
N ALA A 290 12.20 -0.92 -9.29
CA ALA A 290 10.78 -0.71 -9.60
C ALA A 290 10.22 -1.84 -10.47
N PHE A 291 10.97 -2.27 -11.50
CA PHE A 291 10.61 -3.43 -12.31
C PHE A 291 10.49 -4.71 -11.46
N SER A 292 11.41 -4.91 -10.52
CA SER A 292 11.38 -6.05 -9.59
C SER A 292 10.17 -6.03 -8.67
N GLY A 293 9.77 -4.85 -8.19
CA GLY A 293 8.54 -4.67 -7.41
C GLY A 293 7.29 -5.05 -8.20
N LEU A 294 7.20 -4.63 -9.46
CA LEU A 294 6.11 -5.04 -10.37
C LEU A 294 6.12 -6.55 -10.62
N TYR A 295 7.27 -7.11 -10.99
CA TYR A 295 7.44 -8.56 -11.21
C TYR A 295 6.98 -9.36 -10.00
N PHE A 296 7.43 -8.98 -8.80
CA PHE A 296 7.06 -9.66 -7.57
C PHE A 296 5.56 -9.56 -7.30
N THR A 297 4.95 -8.39 -7.53
CA THR A 297 3.50 -8.21 -7.34
C THR A 297 2.70 -9.16 -8.22
N VAL A 298 3.11 -9.33 -9.49
CA VAL A 298 2.49 -10.28 -10.41
C VAL A 298 2.76 -11.72 -9.95
N TYR A 299 4.03 -12.05 -9.72
CA TYR A 299 4.48 -13.40 -9.36
C TYR A 299 3.84 -13.93 -8.07
N ALA A 300 3.78 -13.11 -7.02
CA ALA A 300 3.26 -13.48 -5.70
C ALA A 300 1.78 -13.88 -5.72
N VAL A 301 1.02 -13.39 -6.71
CA VAL A 301 -0.41 -13.63 -6.85
C VAL A 301 -0.70 -14.73 -7.86
N THR A 302 0.16 -14.91 -8.88
CA THR A 302 -0.01 -15.97 -9.88
C THR A 302 0.45 -17.34 -9.43
N ASP A 303 1.43 -17.42 -8.51
CA ASP A 303 1.99 -18.70 -8.04
C ASP A 303 1.19 -19.26 -6.86
N GLU A 304 0.62 -20.46 -7.01
CA GLU A 304 -0.27 -21.08 -6.00
C GLU A 304 0.42 -21.38 -4.67
N LEU A 305 1.74 -21.64 -4.68
CA LEU A 305 2.51 -21.95 -3.49
C LEU A 305 2.73 -20.69 -2.64
N TYR A 306 2.99 -19.56 -3.31
CA TYR A 306 3.09 -18.25 -2.67
C TYR A 306 1.72 -17.71 -2.23
N ARG A 307 0.68 -17.92 -3.05
CA ARG A 307 -0.70 -17.53 -2.73
C ARG A 307 -1.12 -18.08 -1.37
N LYS A 308 -0.99 -19.40 -1.13
CA LYS A 308 -1.41 -20.00 0.15
C LYS A 308 -0.67 -19.43 1.36
N GLN A 309 0.62 -19.14 1.25
CA GLN A 309 1.43 -18.67 2.38
C GLN A 309 1.23 -17.18 2.69
N PHE A 310 1.02 -16.35 1.68
CA PHE A 310 0.75 -14.92 1.88
C PHE A 310 -0.71 -14.66 2.25
N PHE A 311 -1.65 -15.30 1.56
CA PHE A 311 -3.06 -15.05 1.78
C PHE A 311 -3.59 -15.70 3.05
N SER A 312 -3.08 -16.85 3.51
CA SER A 312 -3.53 -17.43 4.80
C SER A 312 -3.28 -16.51 6.00
N VAL A 313 -2.21 -15.70 5.97
CA VAL A 313 -1.94 -14.70 7.00
C VAL A 313 -2.96 -13.58 6.96
N VAL A 314 -3.31 -13.13 5.75
CA VAL A 314 -4.28 -12.06 5.52
C VAL A 314 -5.71 -12.48 5.85
N ILE A 315 -6.09 -13.69 5.46
CA ILE A 315 -7.41 -14.29 5.70
C ILE A 315 -7.69 -14.35 7.19
N ARG A 316 -6.76 -14.87 8.00
CA ARG A 316 -6.91 -14.92 9.46
C ARG A 316 -7.10 -13.55 10.11
N GLU A 317 -6.50 -12.51 9.55
CA GLU A 317 -6.69 -11.15 10.05
C GLU A 317 -8.04 -10.57 9.65
N LEU A 318 -8.52 -10.97 8.49
CA LEU A 318 -9.83 -10.61 8.01
C LEU A 318 -10.92 -11.28 8.85
N GLU A 319 -10.79 -12.59 9.11
CA GLU A 319 -11.63 -13.34 10.06
C GLU A 319 -11.65 -12.67 11.43
N ARG A 320 -10.48 -12.22 11.92
CA ARG A 320 -10.38 -11.48 13.18
C ARG A 320 -11.12 -10.15 13.14
N ALA A 321 -11.02 -9.41 12.04
CA ALA A 321 -11.71 -8.12 11.85
C ALA A 321 -13.23 -8.29 11.76
N VAL A 322 -13.70 -9.32 11.06
CA VAL A 322 -15.13 -9.68 10.93
C VAL A 322 -15.69 -10.13 12.28
N SER A 323 -14.97 -11.02 12.99
CA SER A 323 -15.31 -11.47 14.34
C SER A 323 -15.40 -10.30 15.33
N ALA A 324 -14.41 -9.41 15.32
CA ALA A 324 -14.40 -8.21 16.14
C ALA A 324 -15.62 -7.30 15.87
N ARG A 325 -16.09 -7.23 14.61
CA ARG A 325 -17.28 -6.46 14.25
C ARG A 325 -18.55 -7.01 14.87
N VAL A 326 -18.73 -8.33 14.85
CA VAL A 326 -19.90 -8.99 15.46
C VAL A 326 -20.00 -8.58 16.94
N ALA A 327 -18.89 -8.70 17.67
CA ALA A 327 -18.81 -8.28 19.07
C ALA A 327 -19.11 -6.78 19.25
N TYR A 328 -18.54 -5.92 18.40
CA TYR A 328 -18.78 -4.47 18.45
C TYR A 328 -20.24 -4.08 18.16
N ARG A 329 -20.88 -4.74 17.19
CA ARG A 329 -22.29 -4.51 16.85
C ARG A 329 -23.19 -4.88 18.01
N TYR A 330 -22.94 -6.04 18.64
CA TYR A 330 -23.65 -6.45 19.85
C TYR A 330 -23.54 -5.41 20.98
N MET A 331 -22.32 -4.94 21.30
CA MET A 331 -22.12 -3.90 22.31
C MET A 331 -22.87 -2.60 21.99
N ARG A 332 -22.89 -2.22 20.72
CA ARG A 332 -23.54 -0.97 20.26
C ARG A 332 -25.06 -1.06 20.25
N ASP A 333 -25.59 -2.25 19.95
CA ASP A 333 -27.03 -2.51 20.01
C ASP A 333 -27.49 -2.57 21.48
N ALA A 334 -26.73 -3.22 22.38
CA ALA A 334 -26.97 -3.21 23.83
C ALA A 334 -26.86 -1.79 24.46
N GLN A 335 -26.02 -0.92 23.88
CA GLN A 335 -25.95 0.49 24.29
C GLN A 335 -27.17 1.31 23.83
N ARG A 336 -27.73 0.99 22.65
CA ARG A 336 -28.89 1.69 22.07
C ARG A 336 -30.22 1.23 22.67
N ASP A 337 -30.32 -0.06 22.95
CA ASP A 337 -31.51 -0.70 23.52
C ASP A 337 -31.11 -1.70 24.62
N PRO A 338 -31.03 -1.25 25.89
CA PRO A 338 -30.61 -2.08 27.01
C PRO A 338 -31.55 -3.27 27.29
N ASP A 339 -32.79 -3.22 26.80
CA ASP A 339 -33.82 -4.24 27.03
C ASP A 339 -33.87 -5.29 25.90
N ALA A 340 -33.10 -5.09 24.81
CA ALA A 340 -32.97 -6.02 23.69
C ALA A 340 -31.77 -6.99 23.82
N ALA A 341 -30.91 -6.77 24.82
CA ALA A 341 -29.76 -7.62 25.18
C ALA A 341 -30.12 -8.61 26.30
#